data_AF-A0A7C7ZTS0-F1
#
_entry.id   AF-A0A7C7ZTS0-F1
#
_cell.length_a   1.000
_cell.length_b   1.000
_cell.length_c   1.000
_cell.angle_alpha   90.00
_cell.angle_beta   90.00
_cell.angle_gamma   90.00
#
_symmetry.space_group_name_H-M   'P 1'
#
loop_
_entity.id
_entity.type
_entity.pdbx_description
1 polymer ?
#
loop_
_entity_poly.entity_id
_entity_poly.type
_entity_poly.pdbx_seq_one_letter_code
_entity_poly.pdbx_strand_id
1 'polypeptide(L)'
;MNENDVPGFFTACRSASQESLGEIWSISPESITLAEIRDRLSGRAEGIRHVFETADAVAYSGQSFSREELRKCRDLVIGEMEKMGKGRQAENTL
;
A
#
# COMPACT_ATOMS: atom_id res chain seq x y z
N MET A 1 12.20 3.28 -16.76
CA MET A 1 10.91 3.52 -16.08
C MET A 1 10.59 4.99 -16.30
N ASN A 2 9.57 5.30 -17.10
CA ASN A 2 9.29 6.69 -17.47
C ASN A 2 8.70 7.40 -16.26
N GLU A 3 9.23 8.58 -15.92
CA GLU A 3 8.88 9.37 -14.74
C GLU A 3 7.43 9.90 -14.72
N ASN A 4 6.62 9.54 -15.74
CA ASN A 4 5.23 9.90 -15.94
C ASN A 4 4.27 8.69 -15.89
N ASP A 5 4.76 7.48 -15.61
CA ASP A 5 3.92 6.28 -15.49
C ASP A 5 3.26 6.20 -14.11
N VAL A 6 2.35 7.15 -13.87
CA VAL A 6 1.54 7.23 -12.65
C VAL A 6 0.77 5.92 -12.40
N PRO A 7 0.11 5.29 -13.41
CA PRO A 7 -0.53 3.99 -13.21
C PRO A 7 0.45 2.89 -12.79
N GLY A 8 1.63 2.82 -13.42
CA GLY A 8 2.67 1.85 -13.07
C GLY A 8 3.20 2.03 -11.65
N PHE A 9 3.37 3.27 -11.20
CA PHE A 9 3.78 3.57 -9.82
C PHE A 9 2.76 3.06 -8.78
N PHE A 10 1.48 3.42 -8.93
CA PHE A 10 0.46 3.00 -7.97
C PHE A 10 0.19 1.50 -8.02
N THR A 11 0.32 0.87 -9.19
CA THR A 11 0.27 -0.59 -9.33
C THR A 11 1.41 -1.25 -8.55
N ALA A 12 2.65 -0.76 -8.69
CA ALA A 12 3.79 -1.29 -7.95
C ALA A 12 3.65 -1.11 -6.43
N CYS A 13 3.19 0.07 -5.97
CA CYS A 13 2.92 0.31 -4.55
C CYS A 13 1.82 -0.61 -4.00
N ARG A 14 0.76 -0.86 -4.79
CA ARG A 14 -0.29 -1.81 -4.44
C ARG A 14 0.27 -3.22 -4.31
N SER A 15 1.03 -3.70 -5.30
CA SER A 15 1.64 -5.04 -5.25
C SER A 15 2.55 -5.22 -4.04
N ALA A 16 3.44 -4.27 -3.76
CA ALA A 16 4.31 -4.33 -2.58
C ALA A 16 3.52 -4.37 -1.26
N SER A 17 2.42 -3.60 -1.18
CA SER A 17 1.53 -3.62 -0.02
C SER A 17 0.80 -4.95 0.11
N GLN A 18 0.31 -5.52 -1.01
CA GLN A 18 -0.35 -6.83 -1.05
C GLN A 18 0.60 -7.95 -0.65
N GLU A 19 1.86 -7.93 -1.09
CA GLU A 19 2.87 -8.92 -0.71
C GLU A 19 3.10 -8.89 0.80
N SER A 20 3.37 -7.72 1.37
CA SER A 20 3.60 -7.58 2.81
C SER A 20 2.38 -7.99 3.64
N LEU A 21 1.17 -7.59 3.23
CA LEU A 21 -0.05 -7.97 3.93
C LEU A 21 -0.37 -9.47 3.73
N GLY A 22 -0.05 -10.05 2.58
CA GLY A 22 -0.24 -11.46 2.28
C GLY A 22 0.62 -12.34 3.18
N GLU A 23 1.87 -11.92 3.42
CA GLU A 23 2.73 -12.55 4.42
C GLU A 23 2.15 -12.43 5.83
N ILE A 24 1.71 -11.23 6.24
CA ILE A 24 1.18 -10.98 7.60
C ILE A 24 -0.11 -11.75 7.86
N TRP A 25 -1.00 -11.84 6.87
CA TRP A 25 -2.31 -12.48 7.00
C TRP A 25 -2.35 -13.94 6.54
N SER A 26 -1.24 -14.47 6.02
CA SER A 26 -1.14 -15.82 5.46
C SER A 26 -2.22 -16.09 4.40
N ILE A 27 -2.46 -15.12 3.53
CA ILE A 27 -3.36 -15.24 2.37
C ILE A 27 -2.67 -14.79 1.10
N SER A 28 -3.23 -15.16 -0.06
CA SER A 28 -2.65 -14.75 -1.34
C SER A 28 -2.63 -13.22 -1.45
N PRO A 29 -1.50 -12.58 -1.79
CA PRO A 29 -1.41 -11.13 -2.03
C PRO A 29 -2.50 -10.62 -2.97
N GLU A 30 -2.79 -11.37 -4.04
CA GLU A 30 -3.79 -10.99 -5.04
C GLU A 30 -5.23 -11.02 -4.52
N SER A 31 -5.50 -11.80 -3.46
CA SER A 31 -6.83 -11.84 -2.81
C SER A 31 -7.09 -10.67 -1.88
N ILE A 32 -6.06 -9.86 -1.58
CA ILE A 32 -6.19 -8.72 -0.68
C ILE A 32 -6.87 -7.56 -1.41
N THR A 33 -8.06 -7.23 -0.95
CA THR A 33 -8.87 -6.14 -1.48
C THR A 33 -8.90 -4.94 -0.51
N LEU A 34 -9.32 -3.78 -1.02
CA LEU A 34 -9.55 -2.60 -0.19
C LEU A 34 -10.57 -2.86 0.93
N ALA A 35 -11.58 -3.71 0.68
CA ALA A 35 -12.57 -4.09 1.69
C ALA A 35 -11.89 -4.85 2.86
N GLU A 36 -11.03 -5.81 2.53
CA GLU A 36 -10.28 -6.60 3.51
C GLU A 36 -9.34 -5.73 4.35
N ILE A 37 -8.67 -4.77 3.70
CA ILE A 37 -7.81 -3.77 4.37
C ILE A 37 -8.62 -2.91 5.34
N ARG A 38 -9.81 -2.45 4.93
CA ARG A 38 -10.68 -1.62 5.78
C ARG A 38 -11.19 -2.38 7.00
N ASP A 39 -11.57 -3.64 6.81
CA ASP A 39 -12.08 -4.50 7.88
C ASP A 39 -10.98 -4.83 8.90
N ARG A 40 -9.84 -5.34 8.43
CA ARG A 40 -8.77 -5.84 9.31
C ARG A 40 -7.93 -4.76 9.96
N LEU A 41 -7.69 -3.64 9.26
CA LEU A 41 -6.77 -2.60 9.77
C LEU A 41 -7.49 -1.50 10.55
N SER A 42 -8.82 -1.40 10.49
CA SER A 42 -9.63 -0.53 11.38
C SER A 42 -9.03 0.88 11.63
N GLY A 43 -8.44 1.49 10.59
CA GLY A 43 -7.81 2.82 10.65
C GLY A 43 -6.30 2.88 10.92
N ARG A 44 -5.62 1.75 11.19
CA ARG A 44 -4.17 1.71 11.47
C ARG A 44 -3.26 1.76 10.23
N ALA A 45 -3.83 1.84 9.03
CA ALA A 45 -3.10 1.76 7.77
C ALA A 45 -3.67 2.72 6.72
N GLU A 46 -3.90 3.98 7.11
CA GLU A 46 -4.44 5.00 6.21
C GLU A 46 -3.60 5.19 4.94
N GLY A 47 -2.26 5.09 5.05
CA GLY A 47 -1.36 5.17 3.90
C GLY A 47 -1.58 4.04 2.88
N ILE A 48 -1.72 2.79 3.35
CA ILE A 48 -1.97 1.64 2.46
C ILE A 48 -3.36 1.76 1.82
N ARG A 49 -4.37 2.14 2.62
CA ARG A 49 -5.72 2.38 2.11
C ARG A 49 -5.72 3.44 1.01
N HIS A 50 -5.02 4.55 1.23
CA HIS A 50 -4.91 5.64 0.25
C HIS A 50 -4.30 5.19 -1.07
N VAL A 51 -3.30 4.30 -1.04
CA VAL A 51 -2.70 3.73 -2.26
C VAL A 51 -3.67 2.88 -3.03
N PHE A 52 -4.47 2.04 -2.38
CA PHE A 52 -5.48 1.23 -3.06
C PHE A 52 -6.59 2.09 -3.66
N GLU A 53 -7.09 3.09 -2.92
CA GLU A 53 -8.08 4.05 -3.41
C GLU A 53 -7.55 4.83 -4.62
N THR A 54 -6.29 5.26 -4.57
CA THR A 54 -5.68 6.05 -5.64
C THR A 54 -5.35 5.18 -6.85
N ALA A 55 -4.88 3.95 -6.66
CA ALA A 55 -4.64 3.00 -7.74
C ALA A 55 -5.93 2.71 -8.53
N ASP A 56 -7.04 2.47 -7.81
CA ASP A 56 -8.35 2.28 -8.44
C ASP A 56 -8.79 3.57 -9.16
N ALA A 57 -8.67 4.74 -8.53
CA ALA A 57 -9.04 6.02 -9.14
C ALA A 57 -8.25 6.33 -10.41
N VAL A 58 -6.93 6.14 -10.40
CA VAL A 58 -6.05 6.38 -11.57
C VAL A 58 -6.40 5.44 -12.72
N ALA A 59 -6.68 4.17 -12.43
CA ALA A 59 -7.05 3.19 -13.44
C ALA A 59 -8.35 3.57 -14.19
N TYR A 60 -9.32 4.18 -13.49
CA TYR A 60 -10.61 4.54 -14.08
C TYR A 60 -10.70 5.97 -14.63
N SER A 61 -9.94 6.93 -14.07
CA SER A 61 -10.10 8.36 -14.39
C SER A 61 -8.97 8.96 -15.22
N GLY A 62 -7.82 8.28 -15.33
CA GLY A 62 -6.62 8.85 -15.96
C GLY A 62 -6.06 10.06 -15.19
N GLN A 63 -6.36 10.17 -13.89
CA GLN A 63 -5.93 11.29 -13.06
C GLN A 63 -4.40 11.48 -13.12
N SER A 64 -3.98 12.71 -13.34
CA SER A 64 -2.56 13.08 -13.34
C SER A 64 -2.13 13.43 -11.92
N PHE A 65 -0.95 12.94 -11.51
CA PHE A 65 -0.33 13.26 -10.22
C PHE A 65 0.97 14.04 -10.45
N SER A 66 1.22 15.03 -9.61
CA SER A 66 2.50 15.73 -9.58
C SER A 66 3.59 14.87 -8.93
N ARG A 67 4.85 15.19 -9.24
CA ARG A 67 6.00 14.50 -8.63
C ARG A 67 6.05 14.62 -7.11
N GLU A 68 5.51 15.70 -6.54
CA GLU A 68 5.46 15.89 -5.09
C GLU A 68 4.43 14.97 -4.44
N GLU A 69 3.27 14.80 -5.06
CA GLU A 69 2.22 13.89 -4.57
C GLU A 69 2.66 12.43 -4.63
N LEU A 70 3.36 12.03 -5.70
CA LEU A 70 3.93 10.69 -5.82
C LEU A 70 4.97 10.42 -4.72
N ARG A 71 5.83 11.40 -4.42
CA ARG A 71 6.82 11.29 -3.33
C ARG A 71 6.14 11.17 -1.97
N LYS A 72 5.14 12.01 -1.69
CA LYS A 72 4.36 11.93 -0.44
C LYS A 72 3.68 10.56 -0.29
N CYS A 73 3.08 10.03 -1.36
CA CYS A 73 2.48 8.70 -1.34
C CYS A 73 3.51 7.61 -1.05
N ARG A 74 4.66 7.63 -1.72
CA ARG A 74 5.75 6.67 -1.49
C ARG A 74 6.20 6.68 -0.03
N ASP A 75 6.46 7.88 0.52
CA ASP A 75 7.02 8.01 1.86
C ASP A 75 6.01 7.57 2.93
N LEU A 76 4.70 7.79 2.69
CA LEU A 76 3.63 7.25 3.53
C LEU A 76 3.60 5.71 3.52
N VAL A 77 3.66 5.08 2.33
CA VAL A 77 3.66 3.62 2.22
C VAL A 77 4.85 3.01 2.94
N ILE A 78 6.06 3.53 2.70
CA ILE A 78 7.28 3.04 3.35
C ILE A 78 7.13 3.16 4.88
N GLY A 79 6.65 4.31 5.37
CA GLY A 79 6.44 4.52 6.80
C GLY A 79 5.45 3.53 7.42
N GLU A 80 4.35 3.21 6.72
CA GLU A 80 3.37 2.23 7.20
C GLU A 80 3.94 0.79 7.15
N MET A 81 4.65 0.42 6.09
CA MET A 81 5.30 -0.89 5.97
C MET A 81 6.37 -1.08 7.05
N GLU A 82 7.16 -0.04 7.36
CA GLU A 82 8.13 -0.09 8.44
C GLU A 82 7.46 -0.26 9.82
N LYS A 83 6.34 0.40 10.08
CA LYS A 83 5.57 0.22 11.32
C LYS A 83 5.05 -1.21 11.45
N MET A 84 4.54 -1.79 10.36
CA MET A 84 4.08 -3.18 10.32
C MET A 84 5.24 -4.18 10.49
N GLY A 85 6.38 -3.91 9.87
CA GLY A 85 7.60 -4.72 10.01
C GLY A 85 8.23 -4.65 11.40
N LYS A 86 8.15 -3.51 12.10
CA LYS A 86 8.66 -3.34 13.47
C LYS A 86 7.82 -4.08 14.52
N GLY A 87 6.54 -4.35 14.25
CA GLY A 87 5.71 -5.24 15.09
C GLY A 87 6.29 -6.66 15.19
N ARG A 88 7.07 -7.10 14.19
CA ARG A 88 7.69 -8.43 14.13
C ARG A 88 8.85 -8.64 15.12
N GLN A 89 9.49 -7.57 15.61
CA GLN A 89 10.64 -7.70 16.52
C GLN A 89 10.26 -7.71 18.00
N ALA A 90 9.03 -7.35 18.37
CA ALA A 90 8.60 -7.29 19.76
C ALA A 90 8.03 -8.62 20.30
N GLU A 91 7.70 -9.58 19.44
CA GLU A 91 7.01 -10.84 19.85
C GLU A 91 7.90 -12.09 19.81
N ASN A 92 9.19 -11.99 19.48
CA ASN A 92 10.09 -13.15 19.46
C ASN A 92 11.12 -13.15 20.60
N THR A 93 10.72 -12.68 21.79
CA THR A 93 11.51 -12.79 23.03
C THR A 93 10.63 -13.33 24.15
N LEU A 94 10.23 -14.59 24.06
CA LEU A 94 9.84 -15.42 25.21
C LEU A 94 10.29 -16.86 24.97
#